data_AF-A0A0H2RPJ8-F1
#
_entry.id   AF-A0A0H2RPJ8-F1
#
_cell.length_a   1.000
_cell.length_b   1.000
_cell.length_c   1.000
_cell.angle_alpha   90.00
_cell.angle_beta   90.00
_cell.angle_gamma   90.00
#
_symmetry.space_group_name_H-M   'P 1'
#
loop_
_entity.id
_entity.type
_entity.pdbx_description
1 polymer ?
#
loop_
_entity_poly.entity_id
_entity_poly.type
_entity_poly.pdbx_seq_one_letter_code
_entity_poly.pdbx_strand_id
1 'polypeptide(L)'
;MFAWYEYLKTALSAYASSPGLHMITPTIDNTVGAAFVGCFLSAILFGVTITQFISYFQNRQKDSLIITWVVIATLISDTFLTSLIAYSTYLFSVKSLENSKHLFLFPWSSRLLILITGISVALVRCFFIRRIWFLSDKRVIVTGIQVILTIGAFVSATVAGARVMLLETLEQFSDSQWVVYSTRSTNIVADISIVGTTLYYLYKTTTGFKGTGELLNALILFVLGTGIVSVVWDILEASTYAASSNTDLFTIFFFSSSKLYVNALLASLNARHPMQKKLRSSLVMFSGESRGSGRTSGIPSFRPASGQVDLELALPPQVFASSFDVRSSTSSLEIKVEGIHA
;
A
#
# COMPACT_ATOMS: atom_id res chain seq x y z
N MET A 1 33.05 16.69 -0.66
CA MET A 1 31.96 17.68 -0.79
C MET A 1 32.43 18.95 -1.51
N PHE A 2 33.53 19.59 -1.09
CA PHE A 2 34.09 20.79 -1.76
C PHE A 2 34.56 20.57 -3.20
N ALA A 3 35.29 19.48 -3.48
CA ALA A 3 35.72 19.14 -4.85
C ALA A 3 34.55 18.85 -5.80
N TRP A 4 33.43 18.35 -5.27
CA TRP A 4 32.22 18.09 -6.03
C TRP A 4 31.47 19.37 -6.36
N TYR A 5 31.44 20.33 -5.42
CA TYR A 5 30.88 21.66 -5.63
C TYR A 5 31.65 22.45 -6.69
N GLU A 6 32.99 22.48 -6.63
CA GLU A 6 33.82 23.17 -7.62
C GLU A 6 33.70 22.53 -9.01
N TYR A 7 33.63 21.20 -9.09
CA TYR A 7 33.37 20.51 -10.35
C TYR A 7 32.02 20.92 -10.96
N LEU A 8 30.95 20.96 -10.14
CA LEU A 8 29.61 21.36 -10.58
C LEU A 8 29.56 22.82 -11.02
N LYS A 9 30.26 23.70 -10.31
CA LYS A 9 30.38 25.13 -10.63
C LYS A 9 31.09 25.35 -11.97
N THR A 10 32.20 24.64 -12.16
CA THR A 10 33.00 24.73 -13.39
C THR A 10 32.23 24.17 -14.57
N ALA A 11 31.57 23.01 -14.40
CA ALA A 11 30.71 22.41 -15.41
C ALA A 11 29.51 23.31 -15.77
N LEU A 12 28.84 23.90 -14.78
CA LEU A 12 27.75 24.86 -14.99
C LEU A 12 28.22 26.12 -15.73
N SER A 13 29.40 26.66 -15.40
CA SER A 13 29.95 27.84 -16.07
C SER A 13 30.35 27.58 -17.53
N ALA A 14 30.90 26.40 -17.82
CA ALA A 14 31.25 25.99 -19.18
C ALA A 14 30.00 25.70 -20.03
N TYR A 15 28.93 25.20 -19.39
CA TYR A 15 27.64 24.93 -20.02
C TYR A 15 26.87 26.23 -20.34
N ALA A 16 26.91 27.22 -19.45
CA ALA A 16 26.24 28.51 -19.61
C ALA A 16 26.78 29.38 -20.76
N SER A 17 28.01 29.12 -21.24
CA SER A 17 28.63 29.85 -22.35
C SER A 17 28.28 29.33 -23.76
N SER A 18 27.45 28.28 -23.87
CA SER A 18 27.06 27.68 -25.15
C SER A 18 25.95 28.46 -25.87
N PRO A 19 26.09 28.87 -27.15
CA PRO A 19 25.10 29.68 -27.87
C PRO A 19 23.72 29.01 -28.12
N GLY A 20 23.56 27.72 -27.82
CA GLY A 20 22.30 26.97 -27.96
C GLY A 20 21.40 26.97 -26.72
N LEU A 21 21.80 27.67 -25.65
CA LEU A 21 21.27 27.49 -24.29
C LEU A 21 19.76 27.79 -24.14
N HIS A 22 19.23 28.82 -24.80
CA HIS A 22 17.86 29.31 -24.55
C HIS A 22 16.73 28.31 -24.91
N MET A 23 16.96 27.37 -25.84
CA MET A 23 15.99 26.32 -26.17
C MET A 23 16.19 25.03 -25.35
N ILE A 24 17.35 24.84 -24.71
CA ILE A 24 17.73 23.59 -24.02
C ILE A 24 17.51 23.71 -22.50
N THR A 25 17.63 24.92 -21.93
CA THR A 25 17.36 25.20 -20.51
C THR A 25 15.98 24.76 -20.01
N PRO A 26 14.85 25.04 -20.69
CA PRO A 26 13.54 24.60 -20.19
C PRO A 26 13.38 23.07 -20.22
N THR A 27 14.11 22.36 -21.07
CA THR A 27 14.02 20.89 -21.19
C THR A 27 14.78 20.18 -20.07
N ILE A 28 15.94 20.72 -19.65
CA ILE A 28 16.71 20.14 -18.54
C ILE A 28 15.97 20.28 -17.21
N ASP A 29 15.51 21.50 -16.88
CA ASP A 29 14.81 21.74 -15.61
C ASP A 29 13.54 20.90 -15.49
N ASN A 30 12.79 20.75 -16.58
CA ASN A 30 11.54 20.00 -16.55
C ASN A 30 11.75 18.48 -16.56
N THR A 31 12.74 17.94 -17.27
CA THR A 31 12.98 16.47 -17.31
C THR A 31 13.84 16.01 -16.14
N VAL A 32 14.99 16.65 -15.92
CA VAL A 32 15.92 16.28 -14.83
C VAL A 32 15.33 16.65 -13.48
N GLY A 33 14.71 17.83 -13.38
CA GLY A 33 14.03 18.27 -12.16
C GLY A 33 12.86 17.36 -11.80
N ALA A 34 12.04 16.94 -12.77
CA ALA A 34 10.95 15.98 -12.52
C ALA A 34 11.46 14.63 -12.03
N ALA A 35 12.49 14.07 -12.66
CA ALA A 35 13.10 12.81 -12.23
C ALA A 35 13.67 12.93 -10.80
N PHE A 36 14.34 14.05 -10.49
CA PHE A 36 14.89 14.32 -9.16
C PHE A 36 13.80 14.43 -8.08
N VAL A 37 12.75 15.23 -8.33
CA VAL A 37 11.61 15.37 -7.41
C VAL A 37 10.89 14.04 -7.22
N GLY A 38 10.67 13.29 -8.30
CA GLY A 38 10.07 11.95 -8.24
C GLY A 38 10.92 10.96 -7.43
N CYS A 39 12.24 10.98 -7.61
CA CYS A 39 13.16 10.17 -6.83
C CYS A 39 13.12 10.53 -5.35
N PHE A 40 13.12 11.83 -5.02
CA PHE A 40 13.06 12.30 -3.64
C PHE A 40 11.74 11.89 -2.96
N LEU A 41 10.61 12.09 -3.64
CA LEU A 41 9.30 11.67 -3.15
C LEU A 41 9.23 10.14 -2.96
N SER A 42 9.73 9.37 -3.92
CA SER A 42 9.83 7.91 -3.81
C SER A 42 10.71 7.49 -2.63
N ALA A 43 11.82 8.19 -2.36
CA ALA A 43 12.70 7.92 -1.22
C ALA A 43 12.00 8.21 0.12
N ILE A 44 11.22 9.30 0.22
CA ILE A 44 10.40 9.58 1.41
C ILE A 44 9.41 8.44 1.65
N LEU A 45 8.66 8.05 0.62
CA LEU A 45 7.68 6.96 0.72
C LEU A 45 8.34 5.61 1.04
N PHE A 46 9.56 5.37 0.56
CA PHE A 46 10.36 4.20 0.93
C PHE A 46 10.77 4.23 2.41
N GLY A 47 11.10 5.40 2.96
CA GLY A 47 11.31 5.56 4.40
C GLY A 47 10.07 5.20 5.24
N VAL A 48 8.88 5.56 4.74
CA VAL A 48 7.60 5.12 5.32
C VAL A 48 7.45 3.60 5.21
N THR A 49 7.76 2.99 4.05
CA THR A 49 7.74 1.54 3.85
C THR A 49 8.59 0.82 4.90
N ILE A 50 9.83 1.28 5.15
CA ILE A 50 10.74 0.70 6.15
C ILE A 50 10.14 0.81 7.55
N THR A 51 9.62 1.98 7.92
CA THR A 51 9.02 2.22 9.23
C THR A 51 7.81 1.29 9.47
N GLN A 52 6.97 1.13 8.46
CA GLN A 52 5.82 0.24 8.51
C GLN A 52 6.25 -1.23 8.54
N PHE A 53 7.30 -1.61 7.81
CA PHE A 53 7.85 -2.97 7.85
C PHE A 53 8.40 -3.33 9.25
N ILE A 54 9.17 -2.43 9.87
CA ILE A 54 9.68 -2.62 11.24
C ILE A 54 8.51 -2.75 12.22
N SER A 55 7.52 -1.85 12.12
CA SER A 55 6.33 -1.87 12.96
C SER A 55 5.54 -3.17 12.83
N TYR A 56 5.48 -3.76 11.62
CA TYR A 56 4.81 -5.03 11.36
C TYR A 56 5.49 -6.17 12.13
N PHE A 57 6.82 -6.29 12.05
CA PHE A 57 7.55 -7.35 12.74
C PHE A 57 7.58 -7.19 14.25
N GLN A 58 7.62 -5.95 14.76
CA GLN A 58 7.57 -5.68 16.20
C GLN A 58 6.22 -6.05 16.82
N ASN A 59 5.12 -5.81 16.10
CA ASN A 59 3.76 -6.06 16.60
C ASN A 59 3.17 -7.38 16.09
N ARG A 60 3.98 -8.26 15.50
CA ARG A 60 3.52 -9.51 14.87
C ARG A 60 3.04 -10.50 15.93
N GLN A 61 1.72 -10.71 16.00
CA GLN A 61 1.14 -11.84 16.73
C GLN A 61 0.45 -12.79 15.75
N LYS A 62 1.14 -13.89 15.41
CA LYS A 62 0.57 -15.09 14.76
C LYS A 62 -0.04 -14.87 13.36
N ASP A 63 0.51 -13.98 12.56
CA ASP A 63 0.18 -13.93 11.12
C ASP A 63 0.72 -15.16 10.38
N SER A 64 -0.08 -15.67 9.44
CA SER A 64 0.27 -16.83 8.62
C SER A 64 1.57 -16.59 7.84
N LEU A 65 2.30 -17.69 7.57
CA LEU A 65 3.56 -17.63 6.81
C LEU A 65 3.37 -16.96 5.46
N ILE A 66 2.22 -17.16 4.79
CA ILE A 66 1.89 -16.54 3.50
C ILE A 66 1.91 -15.00 3.61
N ILE A 67 1.29 -14.41 4.62
CA ILE A 67 1.27 -12.93 4.78
C ILE A 67 2.69 -12.42 5.03
N THR A 68 3.47 -13.16 5.81
CA THR A 68 4.86 -12.80 6.11
C THR A 68 5.73 -12.83 4.85
N TRP A 69 5.58 -13.84 4.00
CA TRP A 69 6.25 -13.91 2.71
C TRP A 69 5.82 -12.78 1.77
N VAL A 70 4.54 -12.43 1.73
CA VAL A 70 4.06 -11.28 0.94
C VAL A 70 4.71 -9.99 1.42
N VAL A 71 4.80 -9.75 2.73
CA VAL A 71 5.44 -8.56 3.29
C VAL A 71 6.93 -8.49 2.93
N ILE A 72 7.66 -9.59 3.06
CA ILE A 72 9.08 -9.67 2.70
C ILE A 72 9.27 -9.46 1.18
N ALA A 73 8.48 -10.14 0.35
CA ALA A 73 8.53 -10.00 -1.11
C ALA A 73 8.24 -8.57 -1.55
N THR A 74 7.28 -7.91 -0.89
CA THR A 74 6.94 -6.51 -1.16
C THR A 74 8.10 -5.58 -0.79
N LEU A 75 8.76 -5.79 0.35
CA LEU A 75 9.94 -4.98 0.73
C LEU A 75 11.10 -5.17 -0.26
N ILE A 76 11.38 -6.39 -0.67
CA ILE A 76 12.46 -6.70 -1.64
C ILE A 76 12.16 -6.02 -2.98
N SER A 77 10.93 -6.18 -3.48
CA SER A 77 10.47 -5.52 -4.70
C SER A 77 10.58 -4.00 -4.59
N ASP A 78 10.16 -3.42 -3.46
CA ASP A 78 10.17 -1.98 -3.24
C ASP A 78 11.60 -1.42 -3.16
N THR A 79 12.51 -2.16 -2.51
CA THR A 79 13.94 -1.82 -2.44
C THR A 79 14.58 -1.84 -3.82
N PHE A 80 14.26 -2.86 -4.64
CA PHE A 80 14.78 -2.96 -6.00
C PHE A 80 14.26 -1.84 -6.89
N LEU A 81 12.97 -1.50 -6.80
CA LEU A 81 12.37 -0.35 -7.48
C LEU A 81 13.06 0.97 -7.07
N THR A 82 13.32 1.18 -5.77
CA THR A 82 14.03 2.38 -5.30
C THR A 82 15.43 2.48 -5.90
N SER A 83 16.17 1.38 -5.95
CA SER A 83 17.50 1.34 -6.56
C SER A 83 17.49 1.68 -8.05
N LEU A 84 16.49 1.18 -8.80
CA LEU A 84 16.32 1.50 -10.22
C LEU A 84 15.94 2.97 -10.44
N ILE A 85 15.09 3.55 -9.58
CA ILE A 85 14.74 4.98 -9.62
C ILE A 85 15.98 5.83 -9.34
N ALA A 86 16.76 5.51 -8.32
CA ALA A 86 17.99 6.23 -7.98
C ALA A 86 19.00 6.17 -9.13
N TYR A 87 19.19 5.00 -9.75
CA TYR A 87 20.08 4.85 -10.89
C TYR A 87 19.57 5.59 -12.14
N SER A 88 18.27 5.55 -12.43
CA SER A 88 17.67 6.31 -13.54
C SER A 88 17.88 7.82 -13.34
N THR A 89 17.69 8.30 -12.12
CA THR A 89 17.90 9.71 -11.76
C THR A 89 19.38 10.11 -11.88
N TYR A 90 20.30 9.22 -11.51
CA TYR A 90 21.74 9.41 -11.72
C TYR A 90 22.09 9.56 -13.21
N LEU A 91 21.51 8.74 -14.09
CA LEU A 91 21.71 8.86 -15.53
C LEU A 91 21.19 10.19 -16.08
N PHE A 92 19.98 10.61 -15.67
CA PHE A 92 19.40 11.88 -16.11
C PHE A 92 20.08 13.11 -15.52
N SER A 93 20.68 13.03 -14.33
CA SER A 93 21.24 14.21 -13.65
C SER A 93 22.76 14.36 -13.85
N VAL A 94 23.51 13.27 -13.73
CA VAL A 94 24.98 13.31 -13.72
C VAL A 94 25.54 12.99 -15.09
N LYS A 95 25.11 11.87 -15.70
CA LYS A 95 25.63 11.45 -17.01
C LYS A 95 25.16 12.35 -18.17
N SER A 96 24.04 13.05 -18.00
CA SER A 96 23.55 14.03 -18.97
C SER A 96 24.47 15.25 -19.09
N LEU A 97 25.22 15.60 -18.03
CA LEU A 97 26.18 16.71 -18.04
C LEU A 97 27.41 16.38 -18.90
N GLU A 98 27.84 15.12 -18.90
CA GLU A 98 28.94 14.64 -19.74
C GLU A 98 28.49 14.43 -21.19
N ASN A 99 27.24 13.97 -21.38
CA ASN A 99 26.68 13.70 -22.71
C ASN A 99 25.17 13.92 -22.74
N SER A 100 24.73 14.97 -23.43
CA SER A 100 23.32 15.37 -23.53
C SER A 100 22.42 14.32 -24.21
N LYS A 101 22.99 13.29 -24.88
CA LYS A 101 22.19 12.17 -25.44
C LYS A 101 21.39 11.43 -24.36
N HIS A 102 21.86 11.40 -23.12
CA HIS A 102 21.15 10.75 -22.02
C HIS A 102 19.83 11.45 -21.64
N LEU A 103 19.60 12.70 -22.08
CA LEU A 103 18.33 13.41 -21.89
C LEU A 103 17.24 12.91 -22.85
N PHE A 104 17.60 12.33 -23.98
CA PHE A 104 16.65 11.91 -25.03
C PHE A 104 16.49 10.38 -25.10
N LEU A 105 17.42 9.63 -24.49
CA LEU A 105 17.40 8.18 -24.45
C LEU A 105 16.53 7.66 -23.32
N PHE A 106 15.77 6.60 -23.60
CA PHE A 106 14.99 5.89 -22.61
C PHE A 106 15.90 4.92 -21.82
N PRO A 107 16.21 5.17 -20.53
CA PRO A 107 17.19 4.37 -19.80
C PRO A 107 16.75 2.90 -19.66
N TRP A 108 17.69 1.97 -19.73
CA TRP A 108 17.41 0.54 -19.49
C TRP A 108 16.80 0.28 -18.11
N SER A 109 17.21 1.06 -17.11
CA SER A 109 16.66 0.99 -15.75
C SER A 109 15.20 1.39 -15.70
N SER A 110 14.79 2.42 -16.44
CA SER A 110 13.39 2.86 -16.55
C SER A 110 12.52 1.82 -17.25
N ARG A 111 13.06 1.08 -18.23
CA ARG A 111 12.33 -0.01 -18.88
C ARG A 111 12.04 -1.15 -17.91
N LEU A 112 13.04 -1.58 -17.13
CA LEU A 112 12.85 -2.58 -16.09
C LEU A 112 11.89 -2.10 -15.00
N LEU A 113 11.98 -0.82 -14.63
CA LEU A 113 11.14 -0.20 -13.61
C LEU A 113 9.64 -0.41 -13.91
N ILE A 114 9.22 -0.24 -15.17
CA ILE A 114 7.81 -0.43 -15.57
C ILE A 114 7.34 -1.87 -15.30
N LEU A 115 8.12 -2.88 -15.69
CA LEU A 115 7.77 -4.28 -15.51
C LEU A 115 7.68 -4.66 -14.03
N ILE A 116 8.68 -4.25 -13.24
CA ILE A 116 8.74 -4.59 -11.81
C ILE A 116 7.62 -3.87 -11.04
N THR A 117 7.28 -2.64 -11.43
CA THR A 117 6.14 -1.92 -10.86
C THR A 117 4.83 -2.67 -11.12
N GLY A 118 4.62 -3.17 -12.35
CA GLY A 118 3.45 -3.98 -12.68
C GLY A 118 3.34 -5.24 -11.81
N ILE A 119 4.44 -5.95 -11.59
CA ILE A 119 4.50 -7.13 -10.71
C ILE A 119 4.21 -6.74 -9.26
N SER A 120 4.83 -5.68 -8.76
CA SER A 120 4.66 -5.20 -7.39
C SER A 120 3.20 -4.81 -7.09
N VAL A 121 2.57 -4.05 -8.00
CA VAL A 121 1.16 -3.67 -7.89
C VAL A 121 0.25 -4.89 -7.97
N ALA A 122 0.52 -5.85 -8.86
CA ALA A 122 -0.25 -7.09 -8.94
C ALA A 122 -0.18 -7.90 -7.64
N LEU A 123 0.99 -8.03 -7.02
CA LEU A 123 1.16 -8.70 -5.73
C LEU A 123 0.30 -8.02 -4.63
N VAL A 124 0.33 -6.68 -4.57
CA VAL A 124 -0.49 -5.92 -3.62
C VAL A 124 -1.98 -6.11 -3.88
N ARG A 125 -2.43 -6.05 -5.15
CA ARG A 125 -3.85 -6.28 -5.51
C ARG A 125 -4.31 -7.68 -5.14
N CYS A 126 -3.50 -8.71 -5.39
CA CYS A 126 -3.79 -10.08 -4.97
C CYS A 126 -4.01 -10.19 -3.45
N PHE A 127 -3.23 -9.46 -2.64
CA PHE A 127 -3.44 -9.39 -1.20
C PHE A 127 -4.81 -8.77 -0.83
N PHE A 128 -5.18 -7.65 -1.46
CA PHE A 128 -6.48 -7.01 -1.22
C PHE A 128 -7.65 -7.88 -1.71
N ILE A 129 -7.52 -8.56 -2.84
CA ILE A 129 -8.52 -9.51 -3.34
C ILE A 129 -8.70 -10.67 -2.37
N ARG A 130 -7.61 -11.22 -1.84
CA ARG A 130 -7.69 -12.27 -0.80
C ARG A 130 -8.46 -11.78 0.42
N ARG A 131 -8.28 -10.51 0.81
CA ARG A 131 -9.06 -9.91 1.90
C ARG A 131 -10.56 -9.80 1.54
N ILE A 132 -10.89 -9.38 0.32
CA ILE A 132 -12.28 -9.33 -0.18
C ILE A 132 -12.93 -10.73 -0.17
N TRP A 133 -12.19 -11.77 -0.57
CA TRP A 133 -12.70 -13.14 -0.56
C TRP A 133 -13.21 -13.57 0.82
N PHE A 134 -12.46 -13.28 1.88
CA PHE A 134 -12.91 -13.58 3.24
C PHE A 134 -14.02 -12.65 3.72
N LEU A 135 -13.94 -11.35 3.40
CA LEU A 135 -14.94 -10.37 3.84
C LEU A 135 -16.30 -10.52 3.15
N SER A 136 -16.30 -11.11 1.95
CA SER A 136 -17.50 -11.38 1.16
C SER A 136 -18.14 -12.73 1.43
N ASP A 137 -17.72 -13.44 2.49
CA ASP A 137 -18.19 -14.79 2.79
C ASP A 137 -17.98 -15.75 1.61
N LYS A 138 -16.78 -15.69 1.01
CA LYS A 138 -16.31 -16.56 -0.09
C LYS A 138 -17.18 -16.51 -1.35
N ARG A 139 -17.85 -15.38 -1.59
CA ARG A 139 -18.66 -15.17 -2.80
C ARG A 139 -17.79 -15.11 -4.05
N VAL A 140 -17.92 -16.13 -4.89
CA VAL A 140 -17.15 -16.30 -6.13
C VAL A 140 -17.36 -15.18 -7.13
N ILE A 141 -18.60 -14.71 -7.33
CA ILE A 141 -18.90 -13.68 -8.33
C ILE A 141 -18.15 -12.38 -8.02
N VAL A 142 -18.22 -11.91 -6.78
CA VAL A 142 -17.59 -10.65 -6.35
C VAL A 142 -16.08 -10.72 -6.49
N THR A 143 -15.48 -11.80 -6.00
CA THR A 143 -14.02 -11.96 -6.05
C THR A 143 -13.54 -12.22 -7.47
N GLY A 144 -14.31 -12.96 -8.27
CA GLY A 144 -14.04 -13.23 -9.68
C GLY A 144 -13.97 -11.95 -10.52
N ILE A 145 -14.88 -11.00 -10.29
CA ILE A 145 -14.84 -9.68 -10.93
C ILE A 145 -13.52 -8.96 -10.61
N GLN A 146 -13.09 -8.94 -9.33
CA GLN A 146 -11.84 -8.29 -8.94
C GLN A 146 -10.59 -8.96 -9.55
N VAL A 147 -10.61 -10.29 -9.63
CA VAL A 147 -9.53 -11.06 -10.27
C VAL A 147 -9.44 -10.74 -11.76
N ILE A 148 -10.57 -10.71 -12.47
CA ILE A 148 -10.62 -10.38 -13.90
C ILE A 148 -10.09 -8.96 -14.14
N LEU A 149 -10.52 -7.98 -13.35
CA LEU A 149 -10.03 -6.61 -13.46
C LEU A 149 -8.53 -6.49 -13.19
N THR A 150 -8.03 -7.23 -12.19
CA THR A 150 -6.59 -7.24 -11.86
C THR A 150 -5.76 -7.91 -12.94
N ILE A 151 -6.25 -9.00 -13.53
CA ILE A 151 -5.60 -9.65 -14.68
C ILE A 151 -5.59 -8.70 -15.87
N GLY A 152 -6.71 -8.03 -16.16
CA GLY A 152 -6.79 -7.04 -17.24
C GLY A 152 -5.77 -5.91 -17.07
N ALA A 153 -5.68 -5.34 -15.86
CA ALA A 153 -4.70 -4.30 -15.56
C ALA A 153 -3.25 -4.82 -15.65
N PHE A 154 -2.97 -6.04 -15.18
CA PHE A 154 -1.64 -6.65 -15.28
C PHE A 154 -1.23 -6.96 -16.73
N VAL A 155 -2.16 -7.45 -17.54
CA VAL A 155 -1.94 -7.67 -18.98
C VAL A 155 -1.67 -6.35 -19.67
N SER A 156 -2.47 -5.30 -19.39
CA SER A 156 -2.24 -3.95 -19.92
C SER A 156 -0.84 -3.45 -19.56
N ALA A 157 -0.42 -3.57 -18.29
CA ALA A 157 0.90 -3.15 -17.83
C ALA A 157 2.03 -3.97 -18.46
N THR A 158 1.82 -5.27 -18.71
CA THR A 158 2.81 -6.15 -19.34
C THR A 158 2.98 -5.82 -20.82
N VAL A 159 1.88 -5.63 -21.55
CA VAL A 159 1.89 -5.20 -22.96
C VAL A 159 2.55 -3.83 -23.10
N ALA A 160 2.22 -2.90 -22.20
CA ALA A 160 2.85 -1.60 -22.10
C ALA A 160 4.37 -1.72 -21.88
N GLY A 161 4.80 -2.50 -20.88
CA GLY A 161 6.21 -2.72 -20.59
C GLY A 161 6.96 -3.38 -21.76
N ALA A 162 6.35 -4.36 -22.42
CA ALA A 162 6.92 -5.00 -23.60
C ALA A 162 7.07 -4.02 -24.76
N ARG A 163 6.10 -3.12 -24.98
CA ARG A 163 6.20 -2.07 -25.98
C ARG A 163 7.34 -1.11 -25.66
N VAL A 164 7.45 -0.67 -24.41
CA VAL A 164 8.50 0.26 -23.96
C VAL A 164 9.90 -0.36 -24.02
N MET A 165 10.03 -1.68 -23.88
CA MET A 165 11.32 -2.36 -24.04
C MET A 165 11.92 -2.18 -25.45
N LEU A 166 11.07 -2.05 -26.46
CA LEU A 166 11.45 -1.87 -27.86
C LEU A 166 11.75 -0.40 -28.23
N LEU A 167 11.48 0.54 -27.33
CA LEU A 167 11.70 1.96 -27.57
C LEU A 167 13.09 2.37 -27.10
N GLU A 168 13.75 3.22 -27.89
CA GLU A 168 15.09 3.73 -27.60
C GLU A 168 15.07 5.20 -27.16
N THR A 169 14.12 5.99 -27.65
CA THR A 169 14.02 7.42 -27.39
C THR A 169 12.72 7.80 -26.68
N LEU A 170 12.76 8.90 -25.93
CA LEU A 170 11.56 9.48 -25.28
C LEU A 170 10.52 9.96 -26.29
N GLU A 171 10.94 10.38 -27.49
CA GLU A 171 10.05 10.79 -28.57
C GLU A 171 9.17 9.63 -29.05
N GLN A 172 9.76 8.45 -29.28
CA GLN A 172 8.98 7.25 -29.65
C GLN A 172 8.00 6.82 -28.55
N PHE A 173 8.32 7.12 -27.29
CA PHE A 173 7.42 6.90 -26.16
C PHE A 173 6.26 7.91 -26.17
N SER A 174 6.53 9.17 -26.52
CA SER A 174 5.50 10.20 -26.73
C SER A 174 4.54 9.83 -27.88
N ASP A 175 5.02 9.21 -28.95
CA ASP A 175 4.15 8.72 -30.03
C ASP A 175 3.26 7.53 -29.59
N SER A 176 3.67 6.83 -28.54
CA SER A 176 2.98 5.65 -28.01
C SER A 176 2.04 5.99 -26.85
N GLN A 177 1.32 7.12 -26.92
CA GLN A 177 0.45 7.62 -25.83
C GLN A 177 -0.58 6.61 -25.32
N TRP A 178 -1.06 5.73 -26.19
CA TRP A 178 -2.01 4.68 -25.84
C TRP A 178 -1.48 3.78 -24.71
N VAL A 179 -0.15 3.61 -24.59
CA VAL A 179 0.50 2.79 -23.55
C VAL A 179 0.21 3.34 -22.16
N VAL A 180 0.33 4.66 -21.99
CA VAL A 180 0.07 5.32 -20.71
C VAL A 180 -1.42 5.31 -20.41
N TYR A 181 -2.26 5.79 -21.34
CA TYR A 181 -3.70 5.91 -21.08
C TYR A 181 -4.39 4.57 -20.84
N SER A 182 -4.03 3.50 -21.58
CA SER A 182 -4.61 2.17 -21.36
C SER A 182 -4.24 1.59 -19.99
N THR A 183 -2.97 1.72 -19.60
CA THR A 183 -2.47 1.22 -18.31
C THR A 183 -3.08 2.00 -17.14
N ARG A 184 -3.13 3.34 -17.24
CA ARG A 184 -3.72 4.17 -16.18
C ARG A 184 -5.22 3.98 -16.05
N SER A 185 -5.94 3.91 -17.17
CA SER A 185 -7.39 3.68 -17.14
C SER A 185 -7.76 2.32 -16.53
N THR A 186 -7.05 1.25 -16.91
CA THR A 186 -7.28 -0.08 -16.33
C THR A 186 -6.92 -0.15 -14.84
N ASN A 187 -5.86 0.54 -14.42
CA ASN A 187 -5.52 0.67 -13.00
C ASN A 187 -6.59 1.40 -12.19
N ILE A 188 -7.06 2.55 -12.68
CA ILE A 188 -8.12 3.34 -12.02
C ILE A 188 -9.38 2.49 -11.83
N VAL A 189 -9.82 1.78 -12.88
CA VAL A 189 -11.01 0.91 -12.80
C VAL A 189 -10.82 -0.22 -11.79
N ALA A 190 -9.66 -0.89 -11.81
CA ALA A 190 -9.36 -1.95 -10.86
C ALA A 190 -9.33 -1.44 -9.41
N ASP A 191 -8.69 -0.30 -9.17
CA ASP A 191 -8.54 0.26 -7.82
C ASP A 191 -9.86 0.77 -7.25
N ILE A 192 -10.67 1.49 -8.04
CA ILE A 192 -12.01 1.91 -7.64
C ILE A 192 -12.87 0.69 -7.27
N SER A 193 -12.78 -0.38 -8.06
CA SER A 193 -13.53 -1.60 -7.82
C SER A 193 -13.10 -2.32 -6.53
N ILE A 194 -11.79 -2.45 -6.30
CA ILE A 194 -11.22 -3.05 -5.07
C ILE A 194 -11.60 -2.24 -3.84
N VAL A 195 -11.42 -0.91 -3.90
CA VAL A 195 -11.71 0.00 -2.79
C VAL A 195 -13.21 0.01 -2.50
N GLY A 196 -14.04 0.20 -3.52
CA GLY A 196 -15.50 0.19 -3.38
C GLY A 196 -16.04 -1.12 -2.82
N THR A 197 -15.55 -2.25 -3.31
CA THR A 197 -15.96 -3.57 -2.80
C THR A 197 -15.50 -3.79 -1.36
N THR A 198 -14.26 -3.42 -1.04
CA THR A 198 -13.74 -3.52 0.33
C THR A 198 -14.60 -2.68 1.28
N LEU A 199 -14.95 -1.45 0.89
CA LEU A 199 -15.77 -0.56 1.70
C LEU A 199 -17.20 -1.08 1.89
N TYR A 200 -17.84 -1.54 0.82
CA TYR A 200 -19.19 -2.09 0.88
C TYR A 200 -19.27 -3.28 1.85
N TYR A 201 -18.37 -4.26 1.72
CA TYR A 201 -18.39 -5.44 2.59
C TYR A 201 -17.96 -5.11 4.02
N LEU A 202 -17.09 -4.11 4.19
CA LEU A 202 -16.69 -3.64 5.51
C LEU A 202 -17.85 -2.94 6.24
N TYR A 203 -18.64 -2.14 5.53
CA TYR A 203 -19.86 -1.53 6.06
C TYR A 203 -20.96 -2.57 6.34
N LYS A 204 -21.13 -3.55 5.45
CA LYS A 204 -22.15 -4.59 5.62
C LYS A 204 -21.91 -5.47 6.85
N THR A 205 -20.67 -5.93 7.05
CA THR A 205 -20.31 -6.82 8.18
C THR A 205 -20.49 -6.17 9.56
N THR A 206 -20.67 -4.86 9.62
CA THR A 206 -20.70 -4.10 10.87
C THR A 206 -22.06 -3.56 11.27
N THR A 207 -23.02 -3.47 10.36
CA THR A 207 -24.43 -3.23 10.72
C THR A 207 -25.00 -4.29 11.68
N GLY A 208 -24.34 -5.45 11.83
CA GLY A 208 -24.72 -6.51 12.77
C GLY A 208 -24.10 -6.44 14.18
N PHE A 209 -23.13 -5.56 14.46
CA PHE A 209 -22.42 -5.53 15.76
C PHE A 209 -22.51 -4.15 16.44
N LYS A 210 -23.31 -4.04 17.52
CA LYS A 210 -23.59 -2.80 18.27
C LYS A 210 -22.41 -2.23 19.10
N GLY A 211 -21.17 -2.69 18.93
CA GLY A 211 -20.01 -2.25 19.73
C GLY A 211 -18.74 -1.90 18.94
N THR A 212 -18.77 -1.97 17.60
CA THR A 212 -17.55 -1.93 16.75
C THR A 212 -17.41 -0.66 15.90
N GLY A 213 -18.30 0.31 16.08
CA GLY A 213 -18.46 1.46 15.17
C GLY A 213 -17.23 2.37 15.01
N GLU A 214 -16.56 2.72 16.11
CA GLU A 214 -15.40 3.63 16.05
C GLU A 214 -14.16 2.98 15.42
N LEU A 215 -13.96 1.70 15.74
CA LEU A 215 -12.87 0.90 15.19
C LEU A 215 -13.01 0.76 13.67
N LEU A 216 -14.24 0.45 13.27
CA LEU A 216 -14.60 0.29 11.89
C LEU A 216 -14.46 1.60 11.11
N ASN A 217 -14.94 2.71 11.66
CA ASN A 217 -14.83 4.02 11.01
C ASN A 217 -13.37 4.38 10.76
N ALA A 218 -12.47 4.05 11.69
CA ALA A 218 -11.02 4.20 11.46
C ALA A 218 -10.50 3.29 10.32
N LEU A 219 -11.01 2.06 10.19
CA LEU A 219 -10.63 1.14 9.11
C LEU A 219 -11.16 1.59 7.74
N ILE A 220 -12.39 2.08 7.72
CA ILE A 220 -13.05 2.66 6.54
C ILE A 220 -12.28 3.89 6.08
N LEU A 221 -11.99 4.83 6.99
CA LEU A 221 -11.20 6.04 6.69
C LEU A 221 -9.79 5.70 6.20
N PHE A 222 -9.17 4.67 6.77
CA PHE A 222 -7.85 4.22 6.34
C PHE A 222 -7.85 3.60 4.93
N VAL A 223 -8.82 2.72 4.63
CA VAL A 223 -8.99 2.10 3.30
C VAL A 223 -9.39 3.15 2.25
N LEU A 224 -10.28 4.08 2.61
CA LEU A 224 -10.62 5.24 1.77
C LEU A 224 -9.40 6.10 1.48
N GLY A 225 -8.66 6.48 2.52
CA GLY A 225 -7.50 7.36 2.38
C GLY A 225 -6.46 6.77 1.44
N THR A 226 -6.13 5.49 1.61
CA THR A 226 -5.12 4.81 0.78
C THR A 226 -5.60 4.52 -0.65
N GLY A 227 -6.86 4.13 -0.83
CA GLY A 227 -7.45 3.87 -2.14
C GLY A 227 -7.68 5.11 -2.99
N ILE A 228 -8.18 6.19 -2.38
CA ILE A 228 -8.38 7.49 -3.05
C ILE A 228 -7.05 8.07 -3.50
N VAL A 229 -6.01 7.96 -2.65
CA VAL A 229 -4.67 8.47 -2.98
C VAL A 229 -4.13 7.81 -4.25
N SER A 230 -4.24 6.48 -4.41
CA SER A 230 -3.79 5.80 -5.64
C SER A 230 -4.53 6.26 -6.89
N VAL A 231 -5.86 6.40 -6.82
CA VAL A 231 -6.67 6.87 -7.96
C VAL A 231 -6.33 8.31 -8.34
N VAL A 232 -6.20 9.20 -7.34
CA VAL A 232 -5.76 10.58 -7.57
C VAL A 232 -4.36 10.59 -8.20
N TRP A 233 -3.47 9.70 -7.76
CA TRP A 233 -2.12 9.59 -8.31
C TRP A 233 -2.11 9.19 -9.78
N ASP A 234 -2.90 8.18 -10.17
CA ASP A 234 -3.03 7.76 -11.56
C ASP A 234 -3.65 8.86 -12.45
N ILE A 235 -4.60 9.64 -11.93
CA ILE A 235 -5.19 10.79 -12.64
C ILE A 235 -4.14 11.90 -12.81
N LEU A 236 -3.36 12.21 -11.78
CA LEU A 236 -2.28 13.19 -11.85
C LEU A 236 -1.20 12.76 -12.84
N GLU A 237 -0.83 11.48 -12.86
CA GLU A 237 0.10 10.95 -13.85
C GLU A 237 -0.44 11.07 -15.28
N ALA A 238 -1.69 10.66 -15.52
CA ALA A 238 -2.30 10.74 -16.85
C ALA A 238 -2.50 12.18 -17.33
N SER A 239 -2.90 13.09 -16.43
CA SER A 239 -3.11 14.51 -16.76
C SER A 239 -1.81 15.25 -17.01
N THR A 240 -0.76 15.00 -16.21
CA THR A 240 0.56 15.58 -16.46
C THR A 240 1.24 15.01 -17.68
N TYR A 241 0.96 13.75 -18.04
CA TYR A 241 1.37 13.19 -19.33
C TYR A 241 0.62 13.86 -20.50
N ALA A 242 -0.71 14.05 -20.38
CA ALA A 242 -1.52 14.72 -21.41
C ALA A 242 -1.13 16.18 -21.64
N ALA A 243 -0.76 16.89 -20.56
CA ALA A 243 -0.30 18.27 -20.61
C ALA A 243 1.14 18.42 -21.11
N SER A 244 1.90 17.31 -21.21
CA SER A 244 3.28 17.34 -21.63
C SER A 244 3.40 17.30 -23.15
N SER A 245 3.60 18.47 -23.75
CA SER A 245 4.11 18.56 -25.12
C SER A 245 5.65 18.59 -25.16
N ASN A 246 6.34 18.86 -24.03
CA ASN A 246 7.81 19.00 -23.94
C ASN A 246 8.39 18.73 -22.52
N THR A 247 7.65 18.13 -21.58
CA THR A 247 8.07 18.06 -20.16
C THR A 247 7.81 16.71 -19.47
N ASP A 248 8.80 16.06 -18.88
CA ASP A 248 8.59 14.72 -18.27
C ASP A 248 8.02 14.74 -16.84
N LEU A 249 7.12 15.70 -16.53
CA LEU A 249 6.51 15.88 -15.20
C LEU A 249 5.76 14.64 -14.70
N PHE A 250 5.19 13.85 -15.60
CA PHE A 250 4.53 12.58 -15.26
C PHE A 250 5.46 11.60 -14.50
N THR A 251 6.78 11.73 -14.70
CA THR A 251 7.81 10.93 -14.03
C THR A 251 7.73 11.04 -12.51
N ILE A 252 7.35 12.21 -11.98
CA ILE A 252 7.20 12.44 -10.53
C ILE A 252 6.18 11.46 -9.94
N PHE A 253 5.02 11.36 -10.59
CA PHE A 253 3.93 10.50 -10.18
C PHE A 253 4.27 9.03 -10.45
N PHE A 254 4.85 8.74 -11.61
CA PHE A 254 5.24 7.39 -11.98
C PHE A 254 6.23 6.76 -10.98
N PHE A 255 7.32 7.46 -10.64
CA PHE A 255 8.36 6.94 -9.72
C PHE A 255 7.84 6.64 -8.31
N SER A 256 6.85 7.40 -7.85
CA SER A 256 6.28 7.26 -6.51
C SER A 256 5.05 6.34 -6.47
N SER A 257 4.44 6.02 -7.62
CA SER A 257 3.18 5.26 -7.71
C SER A 257 3.24 3.90 -6.99
N SER A 258 4.27 3.09 -7.25
CA SER A 258 4.40 1.75 -6.64
C SER A 258 4.46 1.82 -5.11
N LYS A 259 5.08 2.88 -4.57
CA LYS A 259 5.25 3.09 -3.14
C LYS A 259 3.91 3.27 -2.43
N LEU A 260 2.94 3.87 -3.09
CA LEU A 260 1.60 4.08 -2.53
C LEU A 260 0.89 2.75 -2.29
N TYR A 261 0.98 1.81 -3.24
CA TYR A 261 0.42 0.46 -3.08
C TYR A 261 1.08 -0.31 -1.94
N VAL A 262 2.42 -0.29 -1.88
CA VAL A 262 3.17 -0.96 -0.82
C VAL A 262 2.82 -0.40 0.56
N ASN A 263 2.79 0.93 0.69
CA ASN A 263 2.41 1.59 1.93
C ASN A 263 0.95 1.33 2.31
N ALA A 264 0.03 1.26 1.33
CA ALA A 264 -1.36 0.89 1.59
C ALA A 264 -1.49 -0.53 2.16
N LEU A 265 -0.75 -1.49 1.59
CA LEU A 265 -0.70 -2.88 2.08
C LEU A 265 -0.17 -2.96 3.51
N LEU A 266 1.00 -2.34 3.75
CA LEU A 266 1.67 -2.41 5.04
C LEU A 266 0.90 -1.68 6.13
N ALA A 267 0.35 -0.50 5.85
CA ALA A 267 -0.48 0.18 6.81
C ALA A 267 -1.83 -0.54 7.05
N SER A 268 -2.38 -1.26 6.06
CA SER A 268 -3.53 -2.15 6.29
C SER A 268 -3.21 -3.30 7.25
N LEU A 269 -1.97 -3.79 7.26
CA LEU A 269 -1.53 -4.82 8.21
C LEU A 269 -1.27 -4.23 9.59
N ASN A 270 -0.57 -3.09 9.65
CA ASN A 270 -0.19 -2.42 10.89
C ASN A 270 -1.39 -1.84 11.65
N ALA A 271 -2.47 -1.48 10.97
CA ALA A 271 -3.68 -1.00 11.61
C ALA A 271 -4.28 -2.05 12.58
N ARG A 272 -4.04 -3.35 12.39
CA ARG A 272 -4.65 -4.43 13.19
C ARG A 272 -4.37 -4.35 14.69
N HIS A 273 -3.13 -4.04 15.09
CA HIS A 273 -2.73 -4.05 16.49
C HIS A 273 -3.34 -2.90 17.33
N PRO A 274 -3.19 -1.61 16.96
CA PRO A 274 -3.83 -0.52 17.69
C PRO A 274 -5.35 -0.68 17.72
N MET A 275 -5.91 -1.31 16.69
CA MET A 275 -7.32 -1.64 16.62
C MET A 275 -7.77 -2.67 17.65
N GLN A 276 -7.07 -3.81 17.75
CA GLN A 276 -7.34 -4.82 18.77
C GLN A 276 -7.19 -4.27 20.19
N LYS A 277 -6.19 -3.41 20.42
CA LYS A 277 -5.98 -2.76 21.73
C LYS A 277 -7.16 -1.88 22.11
N LYS A 278 -7.65 -1.03 21.19
CA LYS A 278 -8.85 -0.18 21.41
C LYS A 278 -10.10 -1.01 21.70
N LEU A 279 -10.32 -2.11 20.96
CA LEU A 279 -11.45 -3.00 21.19
C LEU A 279 -11.42 -3.63 22.60
N ARG A 280 -10.26 -4.13 23.03
CA ARG A 280 -10.08 -4.69 24.37
C ARG A 280 -10.36 -3.65 25.46
N SER A 281 -9.88 -2.42 25.31
CA SER A 281 -10.16 -1.36 26.29
C SER A 281 -11.64 -1.01 26.37
N SER A 282 -12.36 -0.93 25.24
CA SER A 282 -13.80 -0.64 25.25
C SER A 282 -14.59 -1.76 25.94
N LEU A 283 -14.27 -3.03 25.66
CA LEU A 283 -14.93 -4.18 26.30
C LEU A 283 -14.70 -4.22 27.83
N VAL A 284 -13.50 -3.85 28.31
CA VAL A 284 -13.21 -3.75 29.74
C VAL A 284 -14.02 -2.65 30.41
N MET A 285 -14.20 -1.48 29.75
CA MET A 285 -15.04 -0.41 30.28
C MET A 285 -16.51 -0.83 30.40
N PHE A 286 -17.08 -1.45 29.35
CA PHE A 286 -18.46 -1.96 29.40
C PHE A 286 -18.68 -3.04 30.48
N SER A 287 -17.67 -3.87 30.76
CA SER A 287 -17.74 -4.89 31.81
C SER A 287 -17.64 -4.30 33.22
N GLY A 288 -16.86 -3.22 33.39
CA GLY A 288 -16.73 -2.50 34.66
C GLY A 288 -18.03 -1.81 35.09
N GLU A 289 -18.81 -1.30 34.14
CA GLU A 289 -20.06 -0.57 34.39
C GLU A 289 -21.22 -1.52 34.78
N SER A 290 -21.20 -2.76 34.28
CA SER A 290 -22.21 -3.78 34.61
C SER A 290 -22.04 -4.39 36.01
N ARG A 291 -20.86 -4.23 36.65
CA ARG A 291 -20.62 -4.63 38.04
C ARG A 291 -21.22 -3.68 39.08
N GLY A 292 -21.76 -2.53 38.66
CA GLY A 292 -22.39 -1.54 39.55
C GLY A 292 -23.90 -1.69 39.76
N SER A 293 -24.59 -2.58 39.05
CA SER A 293 -26.05 -2.73 39.16
C SER A 293 -26.44 -4.16 39.51
N GLY A 294 -26.44 -4.47 40.80
CA GLY A 294 -26.96 -5.73 41.33
C GLY A 294 -28.45 -5.89 41.05
N ARG A 295 -28.80 -6.83 40.16
CA ARG A 295 -30.07 -7.56 40.21
C ARG A 295 -29.98 -8.85 39.40
N THR A 296 -29.97 -9.96 40.12
CA THR A 296 -30.01 -11.33 39.62
C THR A 296 -31.32 -11.60 38.86
N SER A 297 -31.24 -11.98 37.58
CA SER A 297 -32.30 -12.69 36.87
C SER A 297 -31.68 -13.57 35.77
N GLY A 298 -32.27 -14.75 35.56
CA GLY A 298 -31.71 -15.95 34.95
C GLY A 298 -30.92 -15.77 33.64
N ILE A 299 -29.79 -16.47 33.57
CA ILE A 299 -28.92 -16.57 32.39
C ILE A 299 -29.57 -17.53 31.38
N PRO A 300 -29.92 -17.11 30.15
CA PRO A 300 -30.13 -18.04 29.06
C PRO A 300 -28.76 -18.53 28.56
N SER A 301 -28.61 -19.83 28.36
CA SER A 301 -27.41 -20.43 27.78
C SER A 301 -27.18 -19.89 26.36
N PHE A 302 -26.18 -19.03 26.21
CA PHE A 302 -25.79 -18.47 24.92
C PHE A 302 -25.08 -19.58 24.11
N ARG A 303 -25.82 -20.23 23.20
CA ARG A 303 -25.21 -21.05 22.14
C ARG A 303 -24.50 -20.09 21.18
N PRO A 304 -23.22 -20.32 20.83
CA PRO A 304 -22.55 -19.49 19.83
C PRO A 304 -23.26 -19.71 18.48
N ALA A 305 -23.80 -18.62 17.93
CA ALA A 305 -24.41 -18.59 16.61
C ALA A 305 -23.31 -18.67 15.53
N SER A 306 -23.64 -19.28 14.41
CA SER A 306 -22.77 -19.55 13.25
C SER A 306 -21.91 -18.36 12.76
N GLY A 307 -22.30 -17.11 13.03
CA GLY A 307 -21.51 -15.91 12.68
C GLY A 307 -20.29 -15.63 13.58
N GLN A 308 -20.13 -16.34 14.70
CA GLN A 308 -18.93 -16.23 15.53
C GLN A 308 -17.72 -16.90 14.86
N VAL A 309 -17.97 -17.94 14.05
CA VAL A 309 -16.96 -18.67 13.26
C VAL A 309 -16.39 -17.81 12.13
N ASP A 310 -17.17 -16.88 11.58
CA ASP A 310 -16.73 -16.02 10.48
C ASP A 310 -15.85 -14.84 10.96
N LEU A 311 -16.10 -14.34 12.18
CA LEU A 311 -15.25 -13.35 12.83
C LEU A 311 -13.96 -13.99 13.40
N GLU A 312 -14.04 -15.26 13.78
CA GLU A 312 -12.93 -16.11 14.23
C GLU A 312 -11.97 -16.49 13.10
N LEU A 313 -12.41 -16.47 11.82
CA LEU A 313 -11.51 -16.60 10.66
C LEU A 313 -10.77 -15.31 10.27
N ALA A 314 -11.22 -14.15 10.77
CA ALA A 314 -10.60 -12.85 10.51
C ALA A 314 -9.48 -12.50 11.53
N LEU A 315 -9.33 -13.27 12.62
CA LEU A 315 -8.36 -13.06 13.70
C LEU A 315 -7.74 -14.41 14.15
N PRO A 316 -6.43 -14.50 14.48
CA PRO A 316 -5.79 -15.78 14.77
C PRO A 316 -6.22 -16.45 16.10
N PRO A 317 -6.14 -17.80 16.21
CA PRO A 317 -6.91 -18.65 17.14
C PRO A 317 -6.51 -18.60 18.63
N GLN A 318 -5.58 -17.74 19.02
CA GLN A 318 -4.97 -17.82 20.35
C GLN A 318 -5.56 -16.86 21.39
N VAL A 319 -6.74 -16.32 21.13
CA VAL A 319 -7.47 -15.44 22.08
C VAL A 319 -8.39 -16.23 23.00
N PHE A 320 -8.83 -17.44 22.61
CA PHE A 320 -9.80 -18.20 23.41
C PHE A 320 -9.18 -19.19 24.41
N ALA A 321 -7.94 -19.63 24.20
CA ALA A 321 -7.26 -20.52 25.14
C ALA A 321 -6.90 -19.81 26.46
N SER A 322 -6.49 -18.53 26.42
CA SER A 322 -6.12 -17.78 27.64
C SER A 322 -7.31 -17.25 28.43
N SER A 323 -8.50 -17.15 27.85
CA SER A 323 -9.72 -16.77 28.58
C SER A 323 -10.40 -17.95 29.27
N PHE A 324 -10.10 -19.19 28.84
CA PHE A 324 -10.59 -20.40 29.49
C PHE A 324 -9.69 -20.87 30.63
N ASP A 325 -8.36 -20.69 30.54
CA ASP A 325 -7.43 -21.11 31.61
C ASP A 325 -7.44 -20.21 32.86
N VAL A 326 -7.84 -18.93 32.73
CA VAL A 326 -8.01 -18.06 33.91
C VAL A 326 -9.21 -18.50 34.75
N ARG A 327 -10.15 -19.28 34.19
CA ARG A 327 -11.36 -19.74 34.89
C ARG A 327 -11.16 -21.06 35.67
N SER A 328 -10.10 -21.82 35.41
CA SER A 328 -9.80 -23.09 36.09
C SER A 328 -8.92 -22.92 37.34
N SER A 329 -8.17 -21.81 37.43
CA SER A 329 -7.29 -21.53 38.59
C SER A 329 -8.00 -20.81 39.74
N THR A 330 -9.18 -20.23 39.51
CA THR A 330 -9.97 -19.53 40.56
C THR A 330 -11.02 -20.42 41.24
N SER A 331 -11.21 -21.67 40.79
CA SER A 331 -12.18 -22.61 41.40
C SER A 331 -11.60 -23.51 42.49
N SER A 332 -10.30 -23.37 42.83
CA SER A 332 -9.60 -24.30 43.73
C SER A 332 -9.28 -23.73 45.12
N LEU A 333 -9.73 -22.52 45.47
CA LEU A 333 -9.31 -21.84 46.70
C LEU A 333 -10.42 -21.39 47.66
N GLU A 334 -11.69 -21.71 47.41
CA GLU A 334 -12.74 -21.48 48.40
C GLU A 334 -13.59 -22.75 48.54
N ILE A 335 -13.42 -23.45 49.66
CA ILE A 335 -14.42 -24.10 50.52
C ILE A 335 -13.66 -25.06 51.46
N LYS A 336 -13.37 -24.59 52.69
CA LYS A 336 -13.52 -25.41 53.91
C LYS A 336 -13.59 -24.51 55.15
N VAL A 337 -14.74 -23.88 55.35
CA VAL A 337 -15.17 -23.35 56.65
C VAL A 337 -16.62 -23.78 56.89
N GLU A 338 -16.77 -24.92 57.57
CA GLU A 338 -17.88 -25.30 58.45
C GLU A 338 -17.14 -25.83 59.69
N GLY A 339 -17.23 -25.31 60.91
CA GLY A 339 -18.35 -24.71 61.63
C GLY A 339 -19.03 -25.81 62.45
N ILE A 340 -18.80 -25.86 63.78
CA ILE A 340 -19.75 -26.30 64.82
C ILE A 340 -19.18 -25.96 66.21
N HIS A 341 -19.98 -25.23 66.98
CA HIS A 341 -19.90 -24.99 68.42
C HIS A 341 -20.14 -26.26 69.23
N ALA A 342 -19.29 -26.53 70.23
CA ALA A 342 -19.64 -26.86 71.62
C ALA A 342 -18.35 -27.06 72.41
#